data_AF-A0AAV4Q171-F1
#
_entry.id   AF-A0AAV4Q171-F1
#
_cell.length_a   1.000
_cell.length_b   1.000
_cell.length_c   1.000
_cell.angle_alpha   90.00
_cell.angle_beta   90.00
_cell.angle_gamma   90.00
#
_symmetry.space_group_name_H-M   'P 1'
#
loop_
_entity.id
_entity.type
_entity.pdbx_description
1 polymer ?
#
loop_
_entity_poly.entity_id
_entity_poly.type
_entity_poly.pdbx_seq_one_letter_code
_entity_poly.pdbx_strand_id
1 'polypeptide(L)'
;MYQTSLKQFLGLFDISISRSELDTDVRKRICNIIEYLTYEVYRYAVRGFYECHRFLFVLMLALKLQLESGSISYNEFFTFVKGGASLDMNSVKPKPFFGFQTSSG
;
A
#
# COMPACT_ATOMS: atom_id res chain seq x y z
N MET A 1 -10.79 -14.33 11.16
CA MET A 1 -11.55 -13.06 11.23
C MET A 1 -11.63 -12.38 9.87
N TYR A 2 -10.50 -12.16 9.19
CA TYR A 2 -10.49 -11.72 7.79
C TYR A 2 -9.93 -12.83 6.93
N GLN A 3 -10.82 -13.69 6.45
CA GLN A 3 -10.46 -14.80 5.59
C GLN A 3 -11.10 -14.58 4.23
N THR A 4 -10.27 -14.56 3.19
CA THR A 4 -10.70 -14.56 1.81
C THR A 4 -10.13 -15.81 1.16
N SER A 5 -10.87 -16.39 0.24
CA SER A 5 -10.41 -17.51 -0.58
C SER A 5 -10.00 -17.00 -1.96
N LEU A 6 -9.05 -17.69 -2.58
CA LEU A 6 -8.67 -17.43 -3.97
C LEU A 6 -9.90 -17.53 -4.90
N LYS A 7 -10.81 -18.47 -4.63
CA LYS A 7 -12.06 -18.61 -5.38
C LYS A 7 -12.94 -17.36 -5.33
N GLN A 8 -13.07 -16.74 -4.16
CA GLN A 8 -13.82 -15.48 -4.03
C GLN A 8 -13.15 -14.35 -4.82
N PHE A 9 -11.82 -14.27 -4.76
CA PHE A 9 -11.07 -13.29 -5.56
C PHE A 9 -11.25 -13.49 -7.06
N LEU A 10 -11.18 -14.73 -7.55
CA LEU A 10 -11.42 -15.04 -8.97
C LEU A 10 -12.83 -14.63 -9.40
N GLY A 11 -13.84 -14.81 -8.54
CA GLY A 11 -15.18 -14.29 -8.82
C GLY A 11 -15.22 -12.76 -8.97
N LEU A 12 -14.50 -12.02 -8.12
CA LEU A 12 -14.36 -10.56 -8.26
C LEU A 12 -13.58 -10.18 -9.52
N PHE A 13 -12.58 -10.97 -9.90
CA PHE A 13 -11.78 -10.77 -11.10
C PHE A 13 -12.63 -10.88 -12.36
N ASP A 14 -13.43 -11.95 -12.49
CA ASP A 14 -14.34 -12.15 -13.61
C ASP A 14 -15.39 -11.04 -13.71
N ILE A 15 -15.96 -10.65 -12.56
CA ILE A 15 -16.88 -9.50 -12.47
C ILE A 15 -16.18 -8.23 -12.97
N SER A 16 -14.93 -8.01 -12.58
CA SER A 16 -14.18 -6.81 -12.95
C SER A 16 -13.86 -6.76 -14.44
N ILE A 17 -13.54 -7.89 -15.07
CA ILE A 17 -13.41 -7.97 -16.53
C ILE A 17 -14.75 -7.64 -17.20
N SER A 18 -15.86 -8.18 -16.72
CA SER A 18 -17.17 -7.98 -17.35
C SER A 18 -17.73 -6.56 -17.20
N ARG A 19 -17.44 -5.87 -16.09
CA ARG A 19 -18.09 -4.60 -15.72
C ARG A 19 -17.23 -3.35 -15.89
N SER A 20 -15.92 -3.49 -16.04
CA SER A 20 -15.03 -2.36 -16.33
C SER A 20 -15.37 -1.71 -17.67
N GLU A 21 -14.97 -0.46 -17.86
CA GLU A 21 -15.21 0.30 -19.09
C GLU A 21 -14.50 -0.30 -20.31
N LEU A 22 -15.28 -0.61 -21.34
CA LEU A 22 -14.80 -1.17 -22.59
C LEU A 22 -13.99 -0.13 -23.37
N ASP A 23 -12.89 -0.56 -23.98
CA ASP A 23 -12.05 0.28 -24.84
C ASP A 23 -11.56 -0.59 -26.02
N THR A 24 -11.39 0.03 -27.18
CA THR A 24 -10.86 -0.61 -28.39
C THR A 24 -9.34 -0.76 -28.32
N ASP A 25 -8.64 0.13 -27.60
CA ASP A 25 -7.23 -0.03 -27.28
C ASP A 25 -7.07 -1.00 -26.11
N VAL A 26 -6.46 -2.15 -26.40
CA VAL A 26 -6.19 -3.21 -25.42
C VAL A 26 -5.44 -2.67 -24.20
N ARG A 27 -4.50 -1.74 -24.38
CA ARG A 27 -3.72 -1.18 -23.25
C ARG A 27 -4.60 -0.37 -22.32
N LYS A 28 -5.45 0.49 -22.87
CA LYS A 28 -6.41 1.28 -22.08
C LYS A 28 -7.44 0.39 -21.40
N ARG A 29 -7.93 -0.63 -22.11
CA ARG A 29 -8.84 -1.63 -21.56
C ARG A 29 -8.25 -2.33 -20.34
N ILE A 30 -6.97 -2.70 -20.38
CA ILE A 30 -6.27 -3.30 -19.24
C ILE A 30 -6.22 -2.32 -18.06
N CYS A 31 -5.90 -1.05 -18.28
CA CYS A 31 -5.91 -0.03 -17.22
C CYS A 31 -7.31 0.11 -16.59
N ASN A 32 -8.37 0.17 -17.41
CA ASN A 32 -9.74 0.27 -16.94
C ASN A 32 -10.16 -0.95 -16.09
N ILE A 33 -9.71 -2.16 -16.47
CA ILE A 33 -9.94 -3.39 -15.69
C ILE A 33 -9.22 -3.31 -14.35
N ILE A 34 -7.94 -2.89 -14.34
CA ILE A 34 -7.14 -2.79 -13.11
C ILE A 34 -7.75 -1.78 -12.14
N GLU A 35 -8.19 -0.62 -12.64
CA GLU A 35 -8.81 0.42 -11.81
C GLU A 35 -10.13 -0.07 -11.19
N TYR A 36 -11.01 -0.66 -12.00
CA TYR A 36 -12.27 -1.22 -11.53
C TYR A 36 -12.05 -2.35 -10.51
N LEU A 37 -11.14 -3.28 -10.82
CA LEU A 37 -10.80 -4.40 -9.94
C LEU A 37 -10.27 -3.92 -8.60
N THR A 38 -9.37 -2.93 -8.60
CA THR A 38 -8.79 -2.36 -7.38
C THR A 38 -9.88 -1.80 -6.47
N TYR A 39 -10.84 -1.07 -7.05
CA TYR A 39 -11.98 -0.53 -6.30
C TYR A 39 -12.93 -1.63 -5.79
N GLU A 40 -13.28 -2.62 -6.62
CA GLU A 40 -14.16 -3.71 -6.20
C GLU A 40 -13.54 -4.58 -5.10
N VAL A 41 -12.26 -4.91 -5.21
CA VAL A 41 -11.52 -5.66 -4.17
C VAL A 41 -11.46 -4.86 -2.88
N TYR A 42 -11.19 -3.55 -2.96
CA TYR A 42 -11.24 -2.66 -1.79
C TYR A 42 -12.61 -2.69 -1.11
N ARG A 43 -13.69 -2.51 -1.88
CA ARG A 43 -15.07 -2.54 -1.35
C ARG A 43 -15.40 -3.88 -0.73
N TYR A 44 -15.02 -4.97 -1.38
CA TYR A 44 -15.26 -6.31 -0.89
C TYR A 44 -14.54 -6.57 0.43
N ALA A 45 -13.24 -6.25 0.51
CA ALA A 45 -12.42 -6.49 1.68
C ALA A 45 -12.90 -5.67 2.89
N VAL A 46 -13.23 -4.39 2.68
CA VAL A 46 -13.64 -3.48 3.73
C VAL A 46 -14.96 -3.86 4.41
N ARG A 47 -15.89 -4.52 3.70
CA ARG A 47 -17.12 -5.04 4.32
C ARG A 47 -16.83 -6.08 5.40
N GLY A 48 -15.70 -6.78 5.30
CA GLY A 48 -15.27 -7.78 6.26
C GLY A 48 -14.42 -7.22 7.40
N PHE A 49 -13.95 -5.97 7.34
CA PHE A 49 -13.06 -5.38 8.33
C PHE A 49 -13.79 -4.67 9.46
N TYR A 50 -13.26 -4.77 10.68
CA TYR A 50 -13.60 -3.83 11.74
C TYR A 50 -13.07 -2.42 11.41
N GLU A 51 -13.80 -1.40 11.86
CA GLU A 51 -13.50 0.00 11.55
C GLU A 51 -12.07 0.40 11.94
N CYS A 52 -11.57 -0.11 13.08
CA CYS A 52 -10.22 0.16 13.57
C CYS A 52 -9.11 -0.29 12.61
N HIS A 53 -9.34 -1.30 11.77
CA HIS A 53 -8.33 -1.82 10.83
C HIS A 53 -8.51 -1.29 9.40
N ARG A 54 -9.65 -0.64 9.12
CA ARG A 54 -10.00 -0.18 7.78
C ARG A 54 -8.94 0.78 7.23
N PHE A 55 -8.54 1.77 8.03
CA PHE A 55 -7.56 2.76 7.62
C PHE A 55 -6.20 2.13 7.28
N LEU A 56 -5.71 1.23 8.15
CA LEU A 56 -4.44 0.53 7.94
C LEU A 56 -4.46 -0.28 6.64
N PHE A 57 -5.57 -0.97 6.35
CA PHE A 57 -5.73 -1.70 5.10
C PHE A 57 -5.68 -0.77 3.87
N VAL A 58 -6.41 0.35 3.90
CA VAL A 58 -6.42 1.31 2.78
C VAL A 58 -5.02 1.86 2.53
N LEU A 59 -4.33 2.26 3.60
CA LEU A 59 -2.95 2.74 3.54
C LEU A 59 -2.04 1.70 2.91
N MET A 60 -2.16 0.43 3.32
CA MET A 60 -1.34 -0.63 2.77
C MET A 60 -1.65 -0.95 1.31
N LEU A 61 -2.94 -0.95 0.93
CA LEU A 61 -3.34 -1.14 -0.46
C LEU A 61 -2.73 -0.06 -1.37
N ALA A 62 -2.80 1.20 -0.96
CA ALA A 62 -2.23 2.32 -1.71
C ALA A 62 -0.71 2.22 -1.84
N LEU A 63 0.00 1.96 -0.74
CA LEU A 63 1.46 1.81 -0.75
C LEU A 63 1.93 0.63 -1.61
N LYS A 64 1.21 -0.49 -1.58
CA LYS A 64 1.51 -1.64 -2.43
C LYS A 64 1.33 -1.31 -3.91
N LEU A 65 0.26 -0.62 -4.28
CA LEU A 65 0.04 -0.20 -5.67
C LEU A 65 1.13 0.76 -6.16
N GLN A 66 1.54 1.71 -5.32
CA GLN A 66 2.58 2.69 -5.66
C GLN A 66 3.99 2.08 -5.74
N LEU A 67 4.25 1.02 -4.97
CA LEU A 67 5.49 0.25 -5.04
C LEU A 67 5.58 -0.49 -6.38
N GLU A 68 4.48 -1.14 -6.80
CA GLU A 68 4.42 -1.85 -8.09
C GLU A 68 4.44 -0.88 -9.29
N SER A 69 3.89 0.33 -9.16
CA SER A 69 3.98 1.36 -10.20
C SER A 69 5.37 2.02 -10.28
N GLY A 70 6.29 1.69 -9.37
CA GLY A 70 7.62 2.29 -9.28
C GLY A 70 7.62 3.75 -8.82
N SER A 71 6.50 4.25 -8.28
CA SER A 71 6.39 5.62 -7.78
C SER A 71 7.06 5.80 -6.41
N ILE A 72 7.22 4.71 -5.65
CA ILE A 72 7.90 4.66 -4.36
C ILE A 72 9.00 3.60 -4.41
N SER A 73 10.17 3.91 -3.86
CA SER A 73 11.24 2.93 -3.68
C SER A 73 10.98 2.00 -2.50
N TYR A 74 11.44 0.75 -2.59
CA TYR A 74 11.37 -0.20 -1.48
C TYR A 74 12.00 0.36 -0.20
N ASN A 75 13.08 1.14 -0.31
CA ASN A 75 13.73 1.75 0.85
C ASN A 75 12.86 2.82 1.52
N GLU A 76 12.13 3.62 0.74
CA GLU A 76 11.21 4.65 1.26
C GLU A 76 10.03 3.99 1.97
N PHE A 77 9.44 2.97 1.34
CA PHE A 77 8.39 2.15 1.93
C PHE A 77 8.84 1.52 3.25
N PHE A 78 10.02 0.90 3.25
CA PHE A 78 10.57 0.23 4.42
C PHE A 78 10.90 1.21 5.54
N THR A 79 11.46 2.38 5.22
CA THR A 79 11.72 3.45 6.17
C THR A 79 10.43 3.96 6.81
N PHE A 80 9.38 4.15 6.01
CA PHE A 80 8.05 4.55 6.48
C PHE A 80 7.45 3.55 7.48
N VAL A 81 7.50 2.25 7.16
CA VAL A 81 6.93 1.21 8.03
C VAL A 81 7.78 0.93 9.27
N LYS A 82 9.11 0.99 9.16
CA LYS A 82 10.05 0.67 10.24
C LYS A 82 10.47 1.89 11.08
N GLY A 83 10.11 3.10 10.68
CA GLY A 83 10.45 4.32 11.41
C GLY A 83 11.96 4.53 11.57
N GLY A 84 12.77 4.07 10.62
CA GLY A 84 14.22 4.17 10.68
C GLY A 84 14.93 3.18 11.62
N ALA A 85 14.21 2.24 12.25
CA ALA A 85 14.81 1.16 13.05
C ALA A 85 15.72 0.20 12.24
N SER A 86 15.72 0.34 10.92
CA SER A 86 16.55 -0.42 9.99
C SER A 86 17.65 0.41 9.33
N LEU A 87 17.86 1.65 9.80
CA LEU A 87 18.98 2.49 9.38
C LEU A 87 20.26 1.98 10.02
N ASP A 88 21.30 1.79 9.22
CA ASP A 88 22.64 1.56 9.73
C ASP A 88 23.19 2.86 10.32
N MET A 89 23.41 2.90 11.64
CA MET A 89 23.94 4.07 12.37
C MET A 89 25.26 4.58 11.80
N ASN A 90 26.05 3.73 11.14
CA ASN A 90 27.32 4.11 10.53
C ASN A 90 27.15 4.92 9.22
N SER A 91 25.96 4.91 8.63
CA SER A 91 25.65 5.57 7.35
C SER A 91 24.91 6.90 7.49
N VAL A 92 24.47 7.26 8.70
CA VAL A 92 23.64 8.44 8.94
C VAL A 92 24.51 9.64 9.32
N LYS A 93 24.20 10.82 8.75
CA LYS A 93 24.86 12.07 9.15
C LYS A 93 24.66 12.31 10.65
N PRO A 94 25.71 12.61 11.41
CA PRO A 94 25.60 12.86 12.84
C PRO A 94 24.64 14.02 13.11
N LYS A 95 23.89 13.90 14.22
CA LYS A 95 22.90 14.90 14.64
C LYS A 95 23.53 16.30 14.64
N PRO A 96 22.95 17.27 13.92
CA PRO A 96 23.58 18.59 13.71
C PRO A 96 23.67 19.45 14.98
N PHE A 97 23.06 19.04 16.10
CA PHE A 97 23.12 19.77 17.37
C PHE A 97 23.44 18.83 18.53
N PHE A 98 24.63 19.01 19.10
CA PHE A 98 25.13 18.34 20.31
C PHE A 98 25.07 19.33 21.49
N GLY A 99 23.88 19.85 21.81
CA GLY A 99 23.73 20.95 22.75
C GLY A 99 22.65 20.69 23.77
N PHE A 100 23.05 20.07 24.90
CA PHE A 100 22.72 20.42 26.28
C PHE A 100 23.55 19.48 27.16
N GLN A 101 24.87 19.75 27.25
CA GLN A 101 25.62 19.28 28.40
C GLN A 101 25.05 20.04 29.61
N THR A 102 24.28 19.36 30.44
CA THR A 102 23.99 19.86 31.79
C THR A 102 25.33 19.87 32.53
N SER A 103 25.92 21.05 32.68
CA SER A 103 27.00 21.29 33.62
C SER A 103 26.43 21.08 35.03
N SER A 104 26.59 19.88 35.58
CA SER A 104 26.37 19.61 36.99
C SER A 104 27.73 19.43 37.66
N GLY A 105 28.08 20.48 38.44
CA GLY A 105 28.96 20.55 39.62
C GLY A 105 29.98 19.47 39.87
#